data_AF-A0A1G1WQD2-F1
#
_entry.id   AF-A0A1G1WQD2-F1
#
_cell.length_a   1.000
_cell.length_b   1.000
_cell.length_c   1.000
_cell.angle_alpha   90.00
_cell.angle_beta   90.00
_cell.angle_gamma   90.00
#
_symmetry.space_group_name_H-M   'P 1'
#
loop_
_entity.id
_entity.type
_entity.pdbx_description
1 polymer ?
#
loop_
_entity_poly.entity_id
_entity_poly.type
_entity_poly.pdbx_seq_one_letter_code
_entity_poly.pdbx_strand_id
1 'polypeptide(L)'
;MADGNENRTIIAQLGVPSFAQYAVVANDTVNHLRFGAGTEVFGPVHNNGGVHFDGIAHGLVSSGLATYVDPDNGLTEPGVYTQQSDPNSVFLGGTAFPVPPVNFAGITSDLTNLRSLAQTGGKYVAVSGSGSQGWHIVLKQNDTYDLYRVTSVSNTCSGRNTDQILSQTTSGGGGMSLPFPNNGVIFVEDKLWIDGRIDSASLTVVAARIGATTSQEKSIIINNDLEYTNYDGTDKLGLIAQHDVSVGLVSEGAFSGSADNQDLRIDAAMIAQNGRVGRNYFARSCSSTYYQRNSVTIYGSIATNQRYGFTWICGSTWTIGDSCDSGYQSRTINYDPNIALNPPPYFPKIGTYAILDWREE
;
A
#
# COMPACT_ATOMS: atom_id res chain seq x y z
N MET A 1 -13.12 54.57 3.03
CA MET A 1 -11.86 53.83 2.90
C MET A 1 -11.67 53.11 4.22
N ALA A 2 -11.88 51.79 4.25
CA ALA A 2 -11.63 51.00 5.44
C ALA A 2 -10.12 50.91 5.65
N ASP A 3 -9.71 51.23 6.88
CA ASP A 3 -8.39 51.12 7.45
C ASP A 3 -7.85 49.68 7.23
N GLY A 4 -6.82 49.55 6.39
CA GLY A 4 -6.19 48.29 6.00
C GLY A 4 -5.21 47.74 7.04
N ASN A 5 -5.58 47.74 8.31
CA ASN A 5 -4.75 47.26 9.42
C ASN A 5 -5.37 46.03 10.11
N GLU A 6 -5.80 45.06 9.32
CA GLU A 6 -6.10 43.72 9.84
C GLU A 6 -4.78 42.98 10.07
N ASN A 7 -4.45 42.74 11.33
CA ASN A 7 -3.34 41.85 11.70
C ASN A 7 -3.69 40.44 11.26
N ARG A 8 -3.02 39.95 10.20
CA ARG A 8 -3.14 38.58 9.71
C ARG A 8 -2.09 37.72 10.38
N THR A 9 -2.50 36.58 10.93
CA THR A 9 -1.58 35.62 11.54
C THR A 9 -1.44 34.41 10.63
N ILE A 10 -0.22 34.14 10.19
CA ILE A 10 0.08 32.89 9.48
C ILE A 10 0.55 31.87 10.50
N ILE A 11 -0.15 30.75 10.60
CA ILE A 11 0.26 29.58 11.37
C ILE A 11 0.74 28.54 10.37
N ALA A 12 2.02 28.18 10.45
CA ALA A 12 2.62 27.13 9.65
C ALA A 12 3.07 25.97 10.54
N GLN A 13 2.70 24.75 10.17
CA GLN A 13 3.19 23.54 10.80
C GLN A 13 4.38 23.01 10.00
N LEU A 14 5.55 23.00 10.63
CA LEU A 14 6.79 22.50 10.04
C LEU A 14 7.06 21.07 10.49
N GLY A 15 7.49 20.21 9.56
CA GLY A 15 7.90 18.85 9.87
C GLY A 15 8.60 18.20 8.68
N VAL A 16 9.19 17.03 8.90
CA VAL A 16 9.73 16.22 7.81
C VAL A 16 8.56 15.36 7.30
N PRO A 17 8.15 15.50 6.03
CA PRO A 17 7.04 14.73 5.50
C PRO A 17 7.37 13.24 5.53
N SER A 18 6.34 12.40 5.51
CA SER A 18 6.49 10.95 5.40
C SER A 18 5.99 10.46 4.05
N PHE A 19 6.25 9.20 3.72
CA PHE A 19 5.65 8.60 2.52
C PHE A 19 4.12 8.69 2.52
N ALA A 20 3.51 8.81 3.70
CA ALA A 20 2.09 9.03 3.89
C ALA A 20 1.57 10.40 3.45
N GLN A 21 2.37 11.25 2.78
CA GLN A 21 1.88 12.49 2.16
C GLN A 21 1.22 12.28 0.78
N TYR A 22 1.35 11.08 0.21
CA TYR A 22 0.82 10.74 -1.11
C TYR A 22 -0.27 9.69 -1.01
N ALA A 23 -1.26 9.73 -1.91
CA ALA A 23 -2.12 8.58 -2.16
C ALA A 23 -1.29 7.43 -2.73
N VAL A 24 -0.45 7.75 -3.73
CA VAL A 24 0.49 6.80 -4.33
C VAL A 24 1.82 7.50 -4.64
N VAL A 25 2.92 6.95 -4.17
CA VAL A 25 4.29 7.37 -4.50
C VAL A 25 5.12 6.18 -4.94
N ALA A 26 5.82 6.32 -6.06
CA ALA A 26 6.62 5.23 -6.60
C ALA A 26 8.04 5.63 -7.03
N ASN A 27 8.89 4.62 -7.13
CA ASN A 27 10.27 4.74 -7.61
C ASN A 27 10.52 3.92 -8.89
N ASP A 28 9.47 3.52 -9.62
CA ASP A 28 9.67 2.68 -10.81
C ASP A 28 10.07 3.55 -12.02
N THR A 29 11.38 3.58 -12.28
CA THR A 29 11.97 4.26 -13.43
C THR A 29 12.15 3.34 -14.65
N VAL A 30 11.77 2.07 -14.57
CA VAL A 30 11.98 1.07 -15.64
C VAL A 30 10.65 0.73 -16.31
N ASN A 31 9.66 0.32 -15.52
CA ASN A 31 8.32 0.01 -16.01
C ASN A 31 7.37 1.19 -15.85
N HIS A 32 7.72 2.21 -15.06
CA HIS A 32 6.86 3.37 -14.82
C HIS A 32 5.52 3.00 -14.16
N LEU A 33 4.72 3.98 -13.73
CA LEU A 33 3.40 3.68 -13.18
C LEU A 33 2.34 3.58 -14.28
N ARG A 34 1.38 2.67 -14.08
CA ARG A 34 0.17 2.57 -14.88
C ARG A 34 -1.06 2.54 -13.99
N PHE A 35 -2.00 3.45 -14.24
CA PHE A 35 -3.33 3.49 -13.63
C PHE A 35 -4.36 3.25 -14.74
N GLY A 36 -4.70 2.00 -15.02
CA GLY A 36 -5.66 1.68 -16.10
C GLY A 36 -7.09 2.15 -15.80
N ALA A 37 -7.98 2.03 -16.78
CA ALA A 37 -9.42 2.24 -16.60
C ALA A 37 -9.97 1.44 -15.41
N GLY A 38 -10.92 2.02 -14.66
CA GLY A 38 -11.44 1.45 -13.41
C GLY A 38 -10.62 1.76 -12.16
N THR A 39 -9.51 2.53 -12.27
CA THR A 39 -8.89 3.15 -11.09
C THR A 39 -9.46 4.55 -10.87
N GLU A 40 -9.78 4.88 -9.62
CA GLU A 40 -10.05 6.24 -9.16
C GLU A 40 -9.19 6.57 -7.94
N VAL A 41 -8.51 7.72 -7.97
CA VAL A 41 -7.56 8.12 -6.92
C VAL A 41 -7.95 9.49 -6.35
N PHE A 42 -8.14 9.54 -5.04
CA PHE A 42 -8.39 10.75 -4.28
C PHE A 42 -7.13 11.11 -3.50
N GLY A 43 -6.27 11.95 -4.07
CA GLY A 43 -5.07 12.47 -3.41
C GLY A 43 -3.85 12.51 -4.33
N PRO A 44 -2.70 13.00 -3.82
CA PRO A 44 -1.51 13.22 -4.64
C PRO A 44 -0.89 11.92 -5.15
N VAL A 45 -0.50 11.89 -6.42
CA VAL A 45 0.22 10.79 -7.06
C VAL A 45 1.60 11.29 -7.52
N HIS A 46 2.64 10.49 -7.24
CA HIS A 46 3.99 10.77 -7.72
C HIS A 46 4.68 9.49 -8.19
N ASN A 47 5.46 9.57 -9.27
CA ASN A 47 6.48 8.57 -9.59
C ASN A 47 7.80 9.27 -9.91
N ASN A 48 8.90 8.70 -9.44
CA ASN A 48 10.22 9.14 -9.89
C ASN A 48 10.43 8.86 -11.40
N GLY A 49 9.75 7.85 -11.95
CA GLY A 49 9.63 7.60 -13.38
C GLY A 49 8.38 8.25 -14.02
N GLY A 50 7.97 7.76 -15.20
CA GLY A 50 6.76 8.19 -15.89
C GLY A 50 5.45 7.72 -15.25
N VAL A 51 4.33 8.33 -15.63
CA VAL A 51 2.97 7.95 -15.18
C VAL A 51 2.02 7.89 -16.36
N HIS A 52 1.55 6.69 -16.70
CA HIS A 52 0.42 6.45 -17.60
C HIS A 52 -0.87 6.34 -16.78
N PHE A 53 -1.84 7.23 -17.01
CA PHE A 53 -3.07 7.32 -16.24
C PHE A 53 -4.31 7.32 -17.14
N ASP A 54 -5.07 6.23 -17.16
CA ASP A 54 -6.34 6.07 -17.88
C ASP A 54 -7.55 5.93 -16.94
N GLY A 55 -7.34 6.13 -15.62
CA GLY A 55 -8.39 6.22 -14.60
C GLY A 55 -8.88 7.66 -14.37
N ILE A 56 -9.33 7.96 -13.15
CA ILE A 56 -9.64 9.34 -12.69
C ILE A 56 -8.73 9.73 -11.52
N ALA A 57 -8.10 10.90 -11.59
CA ALA A 57 -7.24 11.46 -10.55
C ALA A 57 -7.84 12.78 -10.03
N HIS A 58 -8.24 12.78 -8.77
CA HIS A 58 -8.77 13.98 -8.10
C HIS A 58 -7.67 14.87 -7.50
N GLY A 59 -6.49 14.31 -7.24
CA GLY A 59 -5.30 15.04 -6.77
C GLY A 59 -4.29 15.30 -7.88
N LEU A 60 -3.23 16.04 -7.54
CA LEU A 60 -2.11 16.32 -8.44
C LEU A 60 -1.41 15.02 -8.83
N VAL A 61 -1.21 14.80 -10.13
CA VAL A 61 -0.38 13.70 -10.65
C VAL A 61 0.96 14.24 -11.11
N SER A 62 2.06 13.70 -10.59
CA SER A 62 3.39 14.22 -10.83
C SER A 62 4.41 13.17 -11.23
N SER A 63 5.43 13.59 -11.99
CA SER A 63 6.52 12.74 -12.44
C SER A 63 7.88 13.40 -12.25
N GLY A 64 8.88 12.59 -11.89
CA GLY A 64 10.29 12.96 -11.86
C GLY A 64 10.90 13.19 -13.24
N LEU A 65 10.26 12.71 -14.31
CA LEU A 65 10.76 12.77 -15.67
C LEU A 65 10.02 13.82 -16.49
N ALA A 66 10.71 14.49 -17.41
CA ALA A 66 10.06 15.37 -18.38
C ALA A 66 9.31 14.55 -19.45
N THR A 67 9.92 13.44 -19.88
CA THR A 67 9.39 12.48 -20.85
C THR A 67 9.87 11.07 -20.53
N TYR A 68 9.17 10.04 -20.97
CA TYR A 68 9.58 8.63 -20.85
C TYR A 68 9.09 7.80 -22.05
N VAL A 69 9.68 6.61 -22.26
CA VAL A 69 9.14 5.64 -23.24
C VAL A 69 8.11 4.80 -22.51
N ASP A 70 6.85 4.93 -22.90
CA ASP A 70 5.78 4.18 -22.27
C ASP A 70 5.84 2.71 -22.69
N PRO A 71 6.03 1.76 -21.75
CA PRO A 71 6.16 0.35 -22.11
C PRO A 71 4.87 -0.26 -22.68
N ASP A 72 3.72 0.39 -22.49
CA ASP A 72 2.43 -0.10 -22.91
C ASP A 72 2.09 0.28 -24.36
N ASN A 73 2.71 1.35 -24.92
CA ASN A 73 2.52 1.77 -26.32
C ASN A 73 3.83 1.88 -27.13
N GLY A 74 5.00 1.89 -26.47
CA GLY A 74 6.33 2.00 -27.08
C GLY A 74 6.70 3.41 -27.57
N LEU A 75 5.90 4.42 -27.28
CA LEU A 75 6.07 5.81 -27.71
C LEU A 75 6.72 6.66 -26.61
N THR A 76 7.32 7.78 -27.00
CA THR A 76 7.81 8.78 -26.05
C THR A 76 6.69 9.70 -25.65
N GLU A 77 6.35 9.70 -24.37
CA GLU A 77 5.25 10.45 -23.78
C GLU A 77 5.76 11.48 -22.77
N PRO A 78 4.99 12.55 -22.47
CA PRO A 78 5.26 13.44 -21.34
C PRO A 78 5.33 12.66 -20.02
N GLY A 79 6.03 13.19 -19.02
CA GLY A 79 6.21 12.56 -17.70
C GLY A 79 4.91 12.07 -17.05
N VAL A 80 3.80 12.77 -17.30
CA VAL A 80 2.44 12.30 -16.99
C VAL A 80 1.62 12.30 -18.28
N TYR A 81 1.02 11.15 -18.58
CA TYR A 81 0.36 10.87 -19.85
C TYR A 81 -0.95 10.11 -19.64
N THR A 82 -1.91 10.30 -20.55
CA THR A 82 -3.16 9.53 -20.63
C THR A 82 -3.46 9.21 -22.09
N GLN A 83 -4.02 8.02 -22.36
CA GLN A 83 -4.52 7.67 -23.69
C GLN A 83 -5.98 8.13 -23.88
N GLN A 84 -6.64 8.61 -22.83
CA GLN A 84 -7.99 9.14 -22.93
C GLN A 84 -8.03 10.41 -23.78
N SER A 85 -9.07 10.54 -24.61
CA SER A 85 -9.22 11.65 -25.55
C SER A 85 -9.37 13.02 -24.88
N ASP A 86 -9.87 13.06 -23.65
CA ASP A 86 -9.99 14.28 -22.86
C ASP A 86 -9.19 14.16 -21.56
N PRO A 87 -7.95 14.66 -21.53
CA PRO A 87 -7.12 14.67 -20.32
C PRO A 87 -7.74 15.43 -19.14
N ASN A 88 -8.64 16.39 -19.38
CA ASN A 88 -9.30 17.13 -18.28
C ASN A 88 -10.34 16.26 -17.54
N SER A 89 -10.83 15.19 -18.17
CA SER A 89 -11.68 14.19 -17.50
C SER A 89 -10.88 13.21 -16.62
N VAL A 90 -9.56 13.14 -16.85
CA VAL A 90 -8.63 12.25 -16.13
C VAL A 90 -7.94 12.99 -14.98
N PHE A 91 -7.36 14.16 -15.26
CA PHE A 91 -6.51 14.90 -14.31
C PHE A 91 -7.24 16.09 -13.67
N LEU A 92 -8.22 15.81 -12.82
CA LEU A 92 -9.03 16.84 -12.17
C LEU A 92 -8.19 17.74 -11.23
N GLY A 93 -7.17 17.15 -10.60
CA GLY A 93 -6.19 17.86 -9.75
C GLY A 93 -4.97 18.43 -10.50
N GLY A 94 -4.94 18.29 -11.84
CA GLY A 94 -3.84 18.74 -12.68
C GLY A 94 -2.62 17.80 -12.71
N THR A 95 -1.60 18.22 -13.48
CA THR A 95 -0.35 17.47 -13.65
C THR A 95 0.88 18.35 -13.42
N ALA A 96 1.99 17.77 -12.96
CA ALA A 96 3.27 18.47 -12.78
C ALA A 96 4.47 17.60 -13.13
N PHE A 97 5.26 18.00 -14.13
CA PHE A 97 6.47 17.29 -14.53
C PHE A 97 7.39 18.19 -15.40
N PRO A 98 8.72 18.03 -15.30
CA PRO A 98 9.42 17.26 -14.28
C PRO A 98 9.36 17.96 -12.91
N VAL A 99 9.27 17.19 -11.84
CA VAL A 99 9.45 17.66 -10.45
C VAL A 99 10.59 16.88 -9.77
N PRO A 100 11.17 17.36 -8.66
CA PRO A 100 12.21 16.62 -7.95
C PRO A 100 11.74 15.22 -7.53
N PRO A 101 12.59 14.18 -7.65
CA PRO A 101 12.24 12.83 -7.24
C PRO A 101 12.16 12.68 -5.71
N VAL A 102 11.33 11.76 -5.25
CA VAL A 102 11.21 11.34 -3.84
C VAL A 102 12.30 10.32 -3.50
N ASN A 103 12.97 10.49 -2.36
CA ASN A 103 14.08 9.62 -1.96
C ASN A 103 13.61 8.36 -1.21
N PHE A 104 13.81 7.18 -1.80
CA PHE A 104 13.52 5.87 -1.20
C PHE A 104 14.66 5.26 -0.38
N ALA A 105 15.88 5.82 -0.44
CA ALA A 105 17.07 5.22 0.16
C ALA A 105 17.02 5.13 1.71
N GLY A 106 16.23 5.99 2.37
CA GLY A 106 16.11 6.05 3.83
C GLY A 106 15.40 4.83 4.45
N ILE A 107 14.63 4.07 3.67
CA ILE A 107 13.79 2.99 4.19
C ILE A 107 14.64 1.88 4.85
N THR A 108 15.84 1.59 4.32
CA THR A 108 16.72 0.54 4.89
C THR A 108 17.19 0.88 6.31
N SER A 109 17.56 2.13 6.56
CA SER A 109 17.93 2.57 7.91
C SER A 109 16.73 2.53 8.85
N ASP A 110 15.55 2.90 8.36
CA ASP A 110 14.32 2.87 9.14
C ASP A 110 13.95 1.44 9.55
N LEU A 111 14.10 0.45 8.66
CA LEU A 111 13.88 -0.97 9.00
C LEU A 111 14.79 -1.47 10.13
N THR A 112 16.06 -1.04 10.14
CA THR A 112 17.01 -1.40 11.20
C THR A 112 16.58 -0.80 12.54
N ASN A 113 16.14 0.46 12.54
CA ASN A 113 15.63 1.14 13.72
C ASN A 113 14.32 0.50 14.23
N LEU A 114 13.38 0.19 13.33
CA LEU A 114 12.11 -0.46 13.65
C LEU A 114 12.32 -1.84 14.30
N ARG A 115 13.31 -2.61 13.84
CA ARG A 115 13.68 -3.87 14.51
C ARG A 115 14.16 -3.64 15.95
N SER A 116 15.00 -2.62 16.17
CA SER A 116 15.45 -2.26 17.52
C SER A 116 14.29 -1.85 18.41
N LEU A 117 13.39 -0.97 17.92
CA LEU A 117 12.20 -0.54 18.64
C LEU A 117 11.27 -1.72 18.98
N ALA A 118 11.12 -2.68 18.07
CA ALA A 118 10.36 -3.90 18.31
C ALA A 118 10.98 -4.78 19.42
N GLN A 119 12.30 -4.74 19.58
CA GLN A 119 13.00 -5.44 20.67
C GLN A 119 12.93 -4.66 21.99
N THR A 120 12.81 -3.33 21.93
CA THR A 120 12.75 -2.44 23.09
C THR A 120 11.41 -1.71 23.19
N GLY A 121 10.41 -2.38 23.75
CA GLY A 121 9.08 -1.80 24.02
C GLY A 121 8.03 -2.06 22.93
N GLY A 122 8.44 -2.70 21.83
CA GLY A 122 7.54 -3.21 20.79
C GLY A 122 7.35 -4.71 20.85
N LYS A 123 6.88 -5.28 19.74
CA LYS A 123 6.82 -6.73 19.54
C LYS A 123 7.76 -7.16 18.43
N TYR A 124 8.81 -7.90 18.80
CA TYR A 124 9.63 -8.64 17.84
C TYR A 124 9.13 -10.09 17.71
N VAL A 125 8.94 -10.54 16.48
CA VAL A 125 8.59 -11.92 16.10
C VAL A 125 9.70 -12.46 15.20
N ALA A 126 10.43 -13.45 15.71
CA ALA A 126 11.53 -14.07 14.97
C ALA A 126 11.01 -14.93 13.79
N VAL A 127 11.94 -15.44 12.97
CA VAL A 127 11.64 -16.44 11.93
C VAL A 127 10.81 -17.60 12.48
N SER A 128 9.81 -18.05 11.71
CA SER A 128 8.85 -19.07 12.15
C SER A 128 9.46 -20.49 12.31
N GLY A 129 10.68 -20.69 11.80
CA GLY A 129 11.43 -21.94 11.91
C GLY A 129 11.09 -22.97 10.82
N SER A 130 11.70 -24.15 10.91
CA SER A 130 11.55 -25.21 9.92
C SER A 130 10.10 -25.72 9.83
N GLY A 131 9.62 -25.96 8.60
CA GLY A 131 8.28 -26.49 8.34
C GLY A 131 7.17 -25.45 8.45
N SER A 132 7.49 -24.15 8.33
CA SER A 132 6.53 -23.06 8.40
C SER A 132 6.73 -22.08 7.27
N GLN A 133 5.66 -21.35 6.97
CA GLN A 133 5.57 -20.47 5.81
C GLN A 133 5.60 -18.99 6.19
N GLY A 134 5.61 -18.69 7.50
CA GLY A 134 5.56 -17.34 8.06
C GLY A 134 4.60 -17.25 9.24
N TRP A 135 4.10 -16.03 9.46
CA TRP A 135 3.19 -15.67 10.54
C TRP A 135 1.92 -15.06 10.00
N HIS A 136 0.84 -15.13 10.75
CA HIS A 136 -0.43 -14.48 10.46
C HIS A 136 -0.88 -13.69 11.68
N ILE A 137 -1.13 -12.40 11.50
CA ILE A 137 -1.65 -11.50 12.52
C ILE A 137 -3.12 -11.20 12.22
N VAL A 138 -3.99 -11.40 13.20
CA VAL A 138 -5.41 -10.99 13.13
C VAL A 138 -5.63 -9.86 14.13
N LEU A 139 -5.86 -8.65 13.63
CA LEU A 139 -6.09 -7.44 14.44
C LEU A 139 -7.51 -7.43 15.03
N LYS A 140 -7.65 -6.92 16.26
CA LYS A 140 -8.93 -6.82 16.96
C LYS A 140 -9.17 -5.41 17.50
N GLN A 141 -10.45 -5.09 17.66
CA GLN A 141 -10.95 -3.78 18.14
C GLN A 141 -10.79 -3.55 19.65
N ASN A 142 -10.17 -4.47 20.38
CA ASN A 142 -9.99 -4.38 21.84
C ASN A 142 -8.51 -4.19 22.22
N ASP A 143 -7.75 -3.50 21.36
CA ASP A 143 -6.31 -3.28 21.50
C ASP A 143 -5.47 -4.57 21.60
N THR A 144 -5.91 -5.63 20.92
CA THR A 144 -5.19 -6.91 20.87
C THR A 144 -5.11 -7.49 19.46
N TYR A 145 -4.24 -8.48 19.28
CA TYR A 145 -4.18 -9.29 18.07
C TYR A 145 -3.96 -10.76 18.40
N ASP A 146 -4.37 -11.63 17.50
CA ASP A 146 -3.94 -13.03 17.48
C ASP A 146 -2.72 -13.18 16.58
N LEU A 147 -1.80 -14.07 16.99
CA LEU A 147 -0.60 -14.41 16.26
C LEU A 147 -0.59 -15.91 15.99
N TYR A 148 -0.70 -16.29 14.72
CA TYR A 148 -0.62 -17.67 14.27
C TYR A 148 0.67 -17.91 13.50
N ARG A 149 1.26 -19.07 13.74
CA ARG A 149 2.30 -19.65 12.90
C ARG A 149 1.65 -20.34 11.72
N VAL A 150 1.97 -19.94 10.49
CA VAL A 150 1.42 -20.54 9.27
C VAL A 150 2.18 -21.83 8.96
N THR A 151 1.48 -22.97 9.02
CA THR A 151 2.09 -24.30 8.84
C THR A 151 2.02 -24.78 7.40
N SER A 152 1.02 -24.34 6.63
CA SER A 152 0.97 -24.63 5.20
C SER A 152 0.19 -23.58 4.41
N VAL A 153 0.61 -23.39 3.17
CA VAL A 153 -0.04 -22.54 2.17
C VAL A 153 -0.33 -23.36 0.92
N SER A 154 -1.26 -22.90 0.08
CA SER A 154 -1.55 -23.60 -1.18
C SER A 154 -0.40 -23.50 -2.18
N ASN A 155 -0.38 -24.44 -3.13
CA ASN A 155 0.66 -24.51 -4.15
C ASN A 155 0.64 -23.29 -5.06
N THR A 156 1.80 -22.99 -5.65
CA THR A 156 1.91 -21.95 -6.68
C THR A 156 1.02 -22.24 -7.88
N CYS A 157 0.51 -21.19 -8.53
CA CYS A 157 -0.10 -21.30 -9.84
C CYS A 157 0.72 -20.50 -10.87
N SER A 158 1.05 -21.13 -12.00
CA SER A 158 1.82 -20.49 -13.08
C SER A 158 3.12 -19.82 -12.59
N GLY A 159 3.80 -20.45 -11.63
CA GLY A 159 5.04 -19.93 -11.03
C GLY A 159 4.86 -18.76 -10.05
N ARG A 160 3.61 -18.44 -9.65
CA ARG A 160 3.29 -17.40 -8.66
C ARG A 160 2.72 -18.03 -7.40
N ASN A 161 3.10 -17.51 -6.23
CA ASN A 161 2.49 -17.92 -4.98
C ASN A 161 1.02 -17.46 -4.96
N THR A 162 0.12 -18.35 -4.59
CA THR A 162 -1.32 -18.08 -4.41
C THR A 162 -1.62 -17.44 -3.06
N ASP A 163 -0.71 -17.63 -2.09
CA ASP A 163 -0.72 -17.04 -0.76
C ASP A 163 -1.98 -17.33 0.07
N GLN A 164 -2.69 -18.42 -0.23
CA GLN A 164 -3.79 -18.92 0.58
C GLN A 164 -3.25 -19.74 1.75
N ILE A 165 -3.62 -19.39 2.98
CA ILE A 165 -3.35 -20.21 4.17
C ILE A 165 -4.24 -21.46 4.13
N LEU A 166 -3.64 -22.65 4.24
CA LEU A 166 -4.36 -23.92 4.36
C LEU A 166 -4.40 -24.42 5.81
N SER A 167 -3.36 -24.15 6.59
CA SER A 167 -3.33 -24.45 8.02
C SER A 167 -2.39 -23.51 8.79
N GLN A 168 -2.75 -23.26 10.04
CA GLN A 168 -1.99 -22.43 10.97
C GLN A 168 -2.22 -22.88 12.42
N THR A 169 -1.34 -22.49 13.34
CA THR A 169 -1.42 -22.85 14.76
C THR A 169 -0.90 -21.73 15.65
N THR A 170 -1.37 -21.67 16.89
CA THR A 170 -0.78 -20.81 17.93
C THR A 170 0.39 -21.49 18.65
N SER A 171 0.58 -22.81 18.45
CA SER A 171 1.70 -23.55 19.04
C SER A 171 3.05 -23.09 18.47
N GLY A 172 4.08 -23.03 19.34
CA GLY A 172 5.45 -22.74 18.91
C GLY A 172 5.73 -21.26 18.64
N GLY A 173 5.23 -20.37 19.50
CA GLY A 173 5.55 -18.94 19.51
C GLY A 173 4.41 -18.00 19.11
N GLY A 174 3.26 -18.54 18.69
CA GLY A 174 2.03 -17.78 18.51
C GLY A 174 1.34 -17.45 19.84
N GLY A 175 0.19 -16.79 19.77
CA GLY A 175 -0.59 -16.40 20.94
C GLY A 175 -1.94 -15.81 20.55
N MET A 176 -2.88 -15.81 21.49
CA MET A 176 -4.21 -15.22 21.31
C MET A 176 -4.31 -13.96 22.17
N SER A 177 -5.03 -12.95 21.69
CA SER A 177 -5.33 -11.70 22.39
C SER A 177 -4.08 -11.06 23.01
N LEU A 178 -3.00 -11.03 22.23
CA LEU A 178 -1.76 -10.35 22.60
C LEU A 178 -2.01 -8.84 22.57
N PRO A 179 -1.64 -8.09 23.60
CA PRO A 179 -1.86 -6.64 23.61
C PRO A 179 -1.03 -5.97 22.53
N PHE A 180 -1.57 -4.90 21.95
CA PHE A 180 -0.79 -4.01 21.11
C PHE A 180 0.41 -3.46 21.89
N PRO A 181 1.60 -3.39 21.25
CA PRO A 181 2.77 -2.85 21.92
C PRO A 181 2.61 -1.36 22.23
N ASN A 182 3.10 -0.91 23.38
CA ASN A 182 2.99 0.49 23.81
C ASN A 182 3.64 1.47 22.84
N ASN A 183 4.72 1.08 22.15
CA ASN A 183 5.37 1.92 21.14
C ASN A 183 4.75 1.78 19.74
N GLY A 184 3.72 0.95 19.58
CA GLY A 184 3.02 0.70 18.32
C GLY A 184 3.78 -0.13 17.29
N VAL A 185 4.99 -0.63 17.58
CA VAL A 185 5.80 -1.33 16.57
C VAL A 185 5.72 -2.85 16.72
N ILE A 186 5.31 -3.53 15.65
CA ILE A 186 5.40 -4.99 15.50
C ILE A 186 6.36 -5.30 14.35
N PHE A 187 7.44 -6.03 14.61
CA PHE A 187 8.42 -6.43 13.59
C PHE A 187 8.48 -7.94 13.47
N VAL A 188 8.23 -8.44 12.27
CA VAL A 188 8.20 -9.87 11.93
C VAL A 188 9.35 -10.18 10.98
N GLU A 189 10.25 -11.07 11.40
CA GLU A 189 11.42 -11.48 10.59
C GLU A 189 11.08 -12.60 9.57
N ASP A 190 9.83 -12.66 9.13
CA ASP A 190 9.32 -13.66 8.20
C ASP A 190 8.22 -13.10 7.31
N LYS A 191 7.72 -13.92 6.38
CA LYS A 191 6.52 -13.57 5.60
C LYS A 191 5.32 -13.42 6.54
N LEU A 192 4.50 -12.41 6.30
CA LEU A 192 3.40 -12.05 7.18
C LEU A 192 2.09 -12.01 6.40
N TRP A 193 1.07 -12.71 6.89
CA TRP A 193 -0.32 -12.44 6.54
C TRP A 193 -0.91 -11.51 7.59
N ILE A 194 -1.76 -10.58 7.18
CA ILE A 194 -2.44 -9.69 8.13
C ILE A 194 -3.84 -9.34 7.64
N ASP A 195 -4.80 -9.44 8.56
CA ASP A 195 -6.19 -9.02 8.38
C ASP A 195 -6.80 -8.59 9.73
N GLY A 196 -8.04 -8.10 9.70
CA GLY A 196 -8.81 -7.73 10.88
C GLY A 196 -9.06 -6.23 10.99
N ARG A 197 -9.44 -5.79 12.19
CA ARG A 197 -9.92 -4.42 12.42
C ARG A 197 -9.31 -3.82 13.66
N ILE A 198 -8.98 -2.54 13.60
CA ILE A 198 -8.50 -1.76 14.75
C ILE A 198 -9.56 -0.75 15.19
N ASP A 199 -9.47 -0.31 16.45
CA ASP A 199 -10.29 0.76 17.02
C ASP A 199 -9.42 1.55 18.00
N SER A 200 -9.32 2.86 17.80
CA SER A 200 -8.54 3.81 18.59
C SER A 200 -7.06 3.46 18.74
N ALA A 201 -6.49 2.72 17.78
CA ALA A 201 -5.13 2.18 17.86
C ALA A 201 -4.20 2.74 16.77
N SER A 202 -2.91 2.83 17.10
CA SER A 202 -1.86 3.28 16.19
C SER A 202 -0.73 2.27 16.13
N LEU A 203 -0.54 1.62 14.98
CA LEU A 203 0.42 0.53 14.79
C LEU A 203 1.27 0.71 13.54
N THR A 204 2.51 0.27 13.61
CA THR A 204 3.40 0.03 12.46
C THR A 204 3.86 -1.42 12.49
N VAL A 205 3.41 -2.19 11.50
CA VAL A 205 3.71 -3.61 11.34
C VAL A 205 4.69 -3.80 10.19
N VAL A 206 5.78 -4.50 10.47
CA VAL A 206 6.90 -4.66 9.55
C VAL A 206 7.13 -6.14 9.25
N ALA A 207 7.35 -6.48 7.98
CA ALA A 207 7.87 -7.77 7.57
C ALA A 207 9.21 -7.58 6.85
N ALA A 208 10.31 -7.89 7.52
CA ALA A 208 11.65 -7.68 6.98
C ALA A 208 12.70 -8.55 7.66
N ARG A 209 13.77 -8.88 6.93
CA ARG A 209 14.97 -9.51 7.49
C ARG A 209 16.18 -8.63 7.26
N ILE A 210 16.79 -8.17 8.35
CA ILE A 210 17.97 -7.30 8.30
C ILE A 210 19.17 -8.08 7.78
N GLY A 211 19.89 -7.49 6.80
CA GLY A 211 21.01 -8.17 6.13
C GLY A 211 20.59 -9.30 5.19
N ALA A 212 19.31 -9.35 4.78
CA ALA A 212 18.81 -10.31 3.81
C ALA A 212 19.43 -10.10 2.41
N THR A 213 19.61 -11.21 1.68
CA THR A 213 19.73 -11.18 0.22
C THR A 213 18.36 -11.03 -0.43
N THR A 214 18.28 -10.69 -1.72
CA THR A 214 17.00 -10.50 -2.43
C THR A 214 16.01 -11.65 -2.28
N SER A 215 16.48 -12.91 -2.30
CA SER A 215 15.63 -14.10 -2.11
C SER A 215 15.11 -14.32 -0.67
N GLN A 216 15.63 -13.56 0.30
CA GLN A 216 15.28 -13.66 1.71
C GLN A 216 14.43 -12.48 2.18
N GLU A 217 14.18 -11.50 1.30
CA GLU A 217 13.34 -10.36 1.59
C GLU A 217 11.91 -10.82 1.89
N LYS A 218 11.26 -10.13 2.81
CA LYS A 218 9.96 -10.54 3.36
C LYS A 218 8.84 -9.65 2.85
N SER A 219 7.70 -10.29 2.60
CA SER A 219 6.49 -9.64 2.09
C SER A 219 5.37 -9.71 3.11
N ILE A 220 4.45 -8.75 3.02
CA ILE A 220 3.16 -8.75 3.71
C ILE A 220 2.09 -9.20 2.71
N ILE A 221 1.18 -10.06 3.14
CA ILE A 221 0.04 -10.55 2.38
C ILE A 221 -1.26 -10.08 3.03
N ILE A 222 -2.15 -9.51 2.23
CA ILE A 222 -3.47 -9.04 2.66
C ILE A 222 -4.51 -9.75 1.79
N ASN A 223 -5.19 -10.74 2.34
CA ASN A 223 -6.22 -11.49 1.60
C ASN A 223 -7.63 -11.10 2.02
N ASN A 224 -7.82 -10.67 3.26
CA ASN A 224 -9.08 -10.22 3.79
C ASN A 224 -8.94 -8.78 4.28
N ASP A 225 -10.07 -8.19 4.65
CA ASP A 225 -10.17 -6.80 5.04
C ASP A 225 -9.24 -6.41 6.19
N LEU A 226 -8.68 -5.22 6.04
CA LEU A 226 -8.00 -4.45 7.06
C LEU A 226 -8.76 -3.16 7.26
N GLU A 227 -9.45 -3.03 8.39
CA GLU A 227 -10.38 -1.92 8.59
C GLU A 227 -10.02 -1.02 9.77
N TYR A 228 -10.32 0.26 9.62
CA TYR A 228 -10.46 1.20 10.72
C TYR A 228 -11.89 1.20 11.25
N THR A 229 -12.05 1.44 12.55
CA THR A 229 -13.32 1.78 13.17
C THR A 229 -13.60 3.28 13.06
N ASN A 230 -12.56 4.11 13.11
CA ASN A 230 -12.64 5.57 13.08
C ASN A 230 -11.80 6.16 11.94
N TYR A 231 -12.35 7.17 11.26
CA TYR A 231 -11.71 7.85 10.12
C TYR A 231 -11.31 9.31 10.44
N ASP A 232 -11.16 9.62 11.73
CA ASP A 232 -10.83 10.94 12.28
C ASP A 232 -9.33 11.06 12.65
N GLY A 233 -8.52 10.08 12.28
CA GLY A 233 -7.08 10.03 12.54
C GLY A 233 -6.68 9.39 13.88
N THR A 234 -7.63 8.85 14.63
CA THR A 234 -7.35 8.03 15.83
C THR A 234 -6.83 6.64 15.46
N ASP A 235 -7.41 6.01 14.44
CA ASP A 235 -6.99 4.70 13.92
C ASP A 235 -5.93 4.86 12.84
N LYS A 236 -4.76 4.24 13.03
CA LYS A 236 -3.63 4.33 12.10
C LYS A 236 -2.89 3.00 12.00
N LEU A 237 -2.81 2.44 10.80
CA LEU A 237 -2.03 1.25 10.50
C LEU A 237 -0.98 1.55 9.44
N GLY A 238 0.29 1.36 9.79
CA GLY A 238 1.42 1.36 8.88
C GLY A 238 1.86 -0.06 8.56
N LEU A 239 2.00 -0.42 7.29
CA LEU A 239 2.52 -1.70 6.84
C LEU A 239 3.81 -1.47 6.05
N ILE A 240 4.91 -2.09 6.47
CA ILE A 240 6.20 -1.94 5.80
C ILE A 240 6.74 -3.33 5.47
N ALA A 241 6.76 -3.66 4.18
CA ALA A 241 7.35 -4.87 3.66
C ALA A 241 8.71 -4.57 3.02
N GLN A 242 9.69 -5.44 3.28
CA GLN A 242 10.99 -5.38 2.63
C GLN A 242 10.88 -5.63 1.11
N HIS A 243 10.06 -6.61 0.70
CA HIS A 243 9.84 -6.89 -0.72
C HIS A 243 8.47 -6.35 -1.17
N ASP A 244 7.39 -7.12 -1.04
CA ASP A 244 6.05 -6.74 -1.53
C ASP A 244 5.03 -6.56 -0.40
N VAL A 245 4.05 -5.69 -0.62
CA VAL A 245 2.73 -5.79 0.03
C VAL A 245 1.77 -6.32 -1.03
N SER A 246 1.36 -7.58 -0.91
CA SER A 246 0.64 -8.28 -1.99
C SER A 246 -0.71 -8.80 -1.55
N VAL A 247 -1.66 -8.80 -2.46
CA VAL A 247 -2.91 -9.55 -2.36
C VAL A 247 -2.74 -10.92 -3.03
N GLY A 248 -3.21 -11.98 -2.39
CA GLY A 248 -3.13 -13.36 -2.90
C GLY A 248 -4.16 -13.68 -3.98
N LEU A 249 -4.20 -14.95 -4.39
CA LEU A 249 -5.22 -15.45 -5.32
C LEU A 249 -6.59 -15.50 -4.64
N VAL A 250 -6.65 -16.11 -3.45
CA VAL A 250 -7.86 -16.28 -2.64
C VAL A 250 -7.96 -15.14 -1.63
N SER A 251 -8.49 -14.02 -2.11
CA SER A 251 -8.77 -12.78 -1.38
C SER A 251 -10.26 -12.36 -1.43
N GLU A 252 -10.66 -11.33 -0.68
CA GLU A 252 -12.00 -10.72 -0.79
C GLU A 252 -12.17 -9.87 -2.05
N GLY A 253 -13.37 -9.29 -2.25
CA GLY A 253 -13.77 -8.57 -3.47
C GLY A 253 -14.50 -9.43 -4.51
N ALA A 254 -15.35 -10.37 -4.10
CA ALA A 254 -16.13 -11.21 -5.01
C ALA A 254 -17.15 -10.41 -5.86
N PHE A 255 -17.61 -10.97 -6.98
CA PHE A 255 -18.69 -10.36 -7.79
C PHE A 255 -20.10 -10.60 -7.24
N SER A 256 -20.23 -11.43 -6.21
CA SER A 256 -21.50 -11.79 -5.61
C SER A 256 -21.31 -12.15 -4.14
N GLY A 257 -22.38 -12.06 -3.37
CA GLY A 257 -22.37 -12.30 -1.92
C GLY A 257 -22.90 -11.10 -1.15
N SER A 258 -22.51 -10.99 0.12
CA SER A 258 -22.76 -9.79 0.92
C SER A 258 -22.03 -8.58 0.33
N ALA A 259 -22.42 -7.37 0.72
CA ALA A 259 -21.68 -6.15 0.36
C ALA A 259 -20.23 -6.22 0.88
N ASP A 260 -20.06 -6.74 2.10
CA ASP A 260 -18.79 -7.04 2.77
C ASP A 260 -17.85 -7.85 1.86
N ASN A 261 -18.31 -9.00 1.37
CA ASN A 261 -17.50 -9.87 0.53
C ASN A 261 -17.20 -9.31 -0.87
N GLN A 262 -17.90 -8.25 -1.30
CA GLN A 262 -17.81 -7.71 -2.65
C GLN A 262 -16.71 -6.66 -2.81
N ASP A 263 -16.13 -6.19 -1.71
CA ASP A 263 -14.95 -5.33 -1.68
C ASP A 263 -13.80 -6.02 -0.96
N LEU A 264 -12.56 -5.64 -1.27
CA LEU A 264 -11.44 -5.85 -0.37
C LEU A 264 -11.06 -4.48 0.18
N ARG A 265 -11.29 -4.26 1.47
CA ARG A 265 -11.00 -3.03 2.17
C ARG A 265 -9.61 -3.07 2.79
N ILE A 266 -8.77 -2.08 2.48
CA ILE A 266 -7.43 -1.95 3.06
C ILE A 266 -7.22 -0.53 3.59
N ASP A 267 -7.43 -0.37 4.88
CA ASP A 267 -7.17 0.85 5.63
C ASP A 267 -5.74 0.80 6.20
N ALA A 268 -4.77 1.32 5.45
CA ALA A 268 -3.37 1.34 5.85
C ALA A 268 -2.51 2.30 5.02
N ALA A 269 -1.44 2.82 5.64
CA ALA A 269 -0.29 3.36 4.94
C ALA A 269 0.71 2.23 4.65
N MET A 270 0.93 1.90 3.39
CA MET A 270 1.71 0.74 2.95
C MET A 270 3.02 1.16 2.28
N ILE A 271 4.11 0.45 2.57
CA ILE A 271 5.41 0.58 1.93
C ILE A 271 5.91 -0.78 1.45
N ALA A 272 6.23 -0.88 0.17
CA ALA A 272 7.05 -1.95 -0.41
C ALA A 272 8.43 -1.38 -0.75
N GLN A 273 9.43 -1.70 0.08
CA GLN A 273 10.78 -1.11 -0.02
C GLN A 273 11.47 -1.43 -1.34
N ASN A 274 11.45 -2.69 -1.78
CA ASN A 274 12.16 -3.13 -2.98
C ASN A 274 11.23 -3.62 -4.10
N GLY A 275 10.07 -4.16 -3.73
CA GLY A 275 9.08 -4.73 -4.62
C GLY A 275 7.92 -3.78 -4.89
N ARG A 276 6.71 -4.34 -4.95
CA ARG A 276 5.47 -3.60 -5.25
C ARG A 276 4.40 -3.75 -4.20
N VAL A 277 3.52 -2.74 -4.17
CA VAL A 277 2.18 -2.89 -3.61
C VAL A 277 1.23 -3.30 -4.73
N GLY A 278 0.52 -4.42 -4.57
CA GLY A 278 -0.38 -4.89 -5.62
C GLY A 278 -0.82 -6.33 -5.51
N ARG A 279 -1.06 -6.96 -6.65
CA ARG A 279 -1.41 -8.38 -6.77
C ARG A 279 -0.46 -9.07 -7.75
N ASN A 280 -0.47 -10.40 -7.84
CA ASN A 280 0.13 -11.12 -8.97
C ASN A 280 -0.89 -11.35 -10.09
N TYR A 281 -0.42 -11.45 -11.33
CA TYR A 281 -1.24 -12.00 -12.40
C TYR A 281 -1.56 -13.46 -12.11
N PHE A 282 -2.85 -13.79 -12.08
CA PHE A 282 -3.33 -15.17 -12.01
C PHE A 282 -4.22 -15.45 -13.22
N ALA A 283 -3.81 -16.40 -14.05
CA ALA A 283 -4.61 -16.85 -15.18
C ALA A 283 -5.91 -17.52 -14.72
N ARG A 284 -6.91 -17.57 -15.60
CA ARG A 284 -8.19 -18.27 -15.34
C ARG A 284 -8.01 -19.75 -14.95
N SER A 285 -6.94 -20.40 -15.41
CA SER A 285 -6.59 -21.77 -15.02
C SER A 285 -6.21 -21.93 -13.55
N CYS A 286 -5.82 -20.85 -12.86
CA CYS A 286 -5.51 -20.87 -11.43
C CYS A 286 -6.76 -21.01 -10.57
N SER A 287 -7.87 -20.42 -11.01
CA SER A 287 -9.17 -20.52 -10.34
C SER A 287 -10.25 -19.97 -11.26
N SER A 288 -11.37 -20.68 -11.39
CA SER A 288 -12.57 -20.18 -12.10
C SER A 288 -13.29 -19.05 -11.37
N THR A 289 -13.04 -18.90 -10.07
CA THR A 289 -13.72 -17.93 -9.20
C THR A 289 -12.81 -16.77 -8.88
N TYR A 290 -11.53 -17.06 -8.63
CA TYR A 290 -10.67 -16.13 -7.92
C TYR A 290 -9.65 -15.37 -8.77
N TYR A 291 -9.55 -15.65 -10.07
CA TYR A 291 -8.63 -14.93 -10.94
C TYR A 291 -9.05 -13.47 -11.17
N GLN A 292 -10.36 -13.22 -11.26
CA GLN A 292 -10.98 -11.90 -11.31
C GLN A 292 -11.69 -11.56 -9.98
N ARG A 293 -11.81 -10.28 -9.69
CA ARG A 293 -12.44 -9.68 -8.51
C ARG A 293 -13.20 -8.41 -8.89
N ASN A 294 -14.18 -8.05 -8.08
CA ASN A 294 -15.02 -6.88 -8.20
C ASN A 294 -14.26 -5.62 -7.81
N SER A 295 -14.09 -5.33 -6.52
CA SER A 295 -13.46 -4.10 -6.07
C SER A 295 -12.41 -4.30 -4.98
N VAL A 296 -11.43 -3.39 -4.97
CA VAL A 296 -10.51 -3.16 -3.87
C VAL A 296 -10.55 -1.68 -3.53
N THR A 297 -10.77 -1.37 -2.26
CA THR A 297 -10.77 0.00 -1.75
C THR A 297 -9.65 0.17 -0.74
N ILE A 298 -8.78 1.13 -1.01
CA ILE A 298 -7.66 1.48 -0.14
C ILE A 298 -7.96 2.82 0.50
N TYR A 299 -7.77 2.93 1.81
CA TYR A 299 -7.78 4.21 2.53
C TYR A 299 -6.46 4.38 3.27
N GLY A 300 -5.65 5.34 2.84
CA GLY A 300 -4.30 5.54 3.38
C GLY A 300 -3.32 6.01 2.32
N SER A 301 -2.20 5.30 2.20
CA SER A 301 -1.09 5.69 1.33
C SER A 301 -0.40 4.46 0.76
N ILE A 302 0.13 4.57 -0.46
CA ILE A 302 0.90 3.52 -1.11
C ILE A 302 2.29 4.06 -1.47
N ALA A 303 3.35 3.50 -0.90
CA ALA A 303 4.72 3.70 -1.36
C ALA A 303 5.29 2.41 -1.95
N THR A 304 5.76 2.46 -3.19
CA THR A 304 6.08 1.26 -3.96
C THR A 304 7.33 1.46 -4.81
N ASN A 305 8.33 0.59 -4.67
CA ASN A 305 9.56 0.75 -5.43
C ASN A 305 9.43 0.30 -6.89
N GLN A 306 8.50 -0.60 -7.17
CA GLN A 306 8.13 -1.06 -8.52
C GLN A 306 6.69 -0.67 -8.88
N ARG A 307 6.32 -0.84 -10.15
CA ARG A 307 4.98 -0.60 -10.69
C ARG A 307 3.93 -1.27 -9.80
N TYR A 308 3.10 -0.45 -9.17
CA TYR A 308 1.94 -0.93 -8.42
C TYR A 308 0.90 -1.52 -9.40
N GLY A 309 0.05 -2.41 -8.91
CA GLY A 309 -1.06 -2.85 -9.74
C GLY A 309 -1.86 -3.99 -9.12
N PHE A 310 -3.17 -3.84 -9.17
CA PHE A 310 -4.14 -4.85 -8.72
C PHE A 310 -4.87 -5.53 -9.88
N THR A 311 -4.52 -5.18 -11.12
CA THR A 311 -5.25 -5.58 -12.34
C THR A 311 -4.29 -5.77 -13.50
N TRP A 312 -4.56 -6.78 -14.32
CA TRP A 312 -3.99 -6.97 -15.64
C TRP A 312 -5.14 -7.03 -16.64
N ILE A 313 -5.03 -6.20 -17.67
CA ILE A 313 -5.89 -6.23 -18.85
C ILE A 313 -5.03 -6.59 -20.05
N CYS A 314 -5.50 -7.48 -20.91
CA CYS A 314 -4.79 -7.77 -22.17
C CYS A 314 -5.33 -6.98 -23.36
N GLY A 315 -6.55 -6.45 -23.24
CA GLY A 315 -7.19 -5.57 -24.22
C GLY A 315 -7.36 -4.13 -23.72
N SER A 316 -8.21 -3.37 -24.40
CA SER A 316 -8.52 -1.97 -24.05
C SER A 316 -9.61 -1.82 -22.98
N THR A 317 -10.35 -2.89 -22.67
CA THR A 317 -11.50 -2.86 -21.76
C THR A 317 -11.55 -4.12 -20.92
N TRP A 318 -11.78 -3.97 -19.62
CA TRP A 318 -12.00 -5.08 -18.70
C TRP A 318 -13.27 -5.85 -19.06
N THR A 319 -13.18 -7.19 -19.11
CA THR A 319 -14.31 -8.07 -19.39
C THR A 319 -14.39 -9.21 -18.38
N ILE A 320 -15.51 -9.29 -17.63
CA ILE A 320 -15.78 -10.43 -16.73
C ILE A 320 -15.87 -11.71 -17.55
N GLY A 321 -15.10 -12.73 -17.16
CA GLY A 321 -15.03 -14.01 -17.85
C GLY A 321 -13.92 -14.12 -18.90
N ASP A 322 -13.25 -13.02 -19.26
CA ASP A 322 -12.10 -13.08 -20.16
C ASP A 322 -10.92 -13.79 -19.49
N SER A 323 -10.40 -14.81 -20.17
CA SER A 323 -9.28 -15.60 -19.70
C SER A 323 -7.97 -14.85 -19.51
N CYS A 324 -7.80 -13.70 -20.17
CA CYS A 324 -6.58 -12.90 -20.09
C CYS A 324 -6.64 -11.82 -19.00
N ASP A 325 -7.83 -11.40 -18.59
CA ASP A 325 -8.04 -10.37 -17.58
C ASP A 325 -7.94 -10.98 -16.17
N SER A 326 -7.26 -10.29 -15.27
CA SER A 326 -7.00 -10.78 -13.91
C SER A 326 -6.91 -9.63 -12.93
N GLY A 327 -7.30 -9.89 -11.68
CA GLY A 327 -7.27 -8.88 -10.62
C GLY A 327 -8.61 -8.21 -10.39
N TYR A 328 -8.58 -6.97 -9.91
CA TYR A 328 -9.76 -6.22 -9.47
C TYR A 328 -10.30 -5.34 -10.59
N GLN A 329 -11.61 -5.39 -10.86
CA GLN A 329 -12.24 -4.54 -11.86
C GLN A 329 -12.14 -3.06 -11.45
N SER A 330 -12.62 -2.74 -10.25
CA SER A 330 -12.63 -1.40 -9.67
C SER A 330 -11.55 -1.26 -8.61
N ARG A 331 -10.80 -0.16 -8.64
CA ARG A 331 -9.77 0.16 -7.65
C ARG A 331 -9.96 1.59 -7.19
N THR A 332 -10.35 1.76 -5.94
CA THR A 332 -10.54 3.09 -5.36
C THR A 332 -9.42 3.32 -4.35
N ILE A 333 -8.60 4.35 -4.58
CA ILE A 333 -7.49 4.71 -3.68
C ILE A 333 -7.82 6.04 -3.04
N ASN A 334 -8.25 6.00 -1.80
CA ASN A 334 -8.59 7.17 -1.00
C ASN A 334 -7.39 7.54 -0.13
N TYR A 335 -6.92 8.77 -0.28
CA TYR A 335 -5.90 9.31 0.61
C TYR A 335 -6.49 9.59 1.99
N ASP A 336 -5.78 9.16 3.04
CA ASP A 336 -6.08 9.57 4.40
C ASP A 336 -5.32 10.87 4.72
N PRO A 337 -5.99 12.03 4.85
CA PRO A 337 -5.30 13.28 5.16
C PRO A 337 -4.75 13.31 6.60
N ASN A 338 -5.24 12.46 7.50
CA ASN A 338 -4.83 12.46 8.90
C ASN A 338 -3.39 11.90 9.07
N ILE A 339 -2.96 10.98 8.20
CA ILE A 339 -1.61 10.40 8.21
C ILE A 339 -0.55 11.32 7.58
N ALA A 340 -0.95 12.42 6.94
CA ALA A 340 -0.02 13.42 6.39
C ALA A 340 0.81 14.08 7.51
N LEU A 341 0.12 14.53 8.55
CA LEU A 341 0.67 15.27 9.68
C LEU A 341 1.00 14.36 10.87
N ASN A 342 0.28 13.24 10.98
CA ASN A 342 0.41 12.29 12.08
C ASN A 342 0.46 10.85 11.55
N PRO A 343 1.55 10.46 10.86
CA PRO A 343 1.66 9.13 10.26
C PRO A 343 1.68 8.03 11.33
N PRO A 344 1.54 6.76 10.93
CA PRO A 344 1.73 5.64 11.83
C PRO A 344 3.05 5.72 12.64
N PRO A 345 3.11 5.14 13.86
CA PRO A 345 4.29 5.28 14.72
C PRO A 345 5.59 4.91 14.01
N TYR A 346 6.55 5.83 13.96
CA TYR A 346 7.86 5.60 13.32
C TYR A 346 7.80 5.28 11.82
N PHE A 347 6.75 5.70 11.11
CA PHE A 347 6.66 5.50 9.67
C PHE A 347 7.80 6.24 8.93
N PRO A 348 8.39 5.63 7.88
CA PRO A 348 9.51 6.20 7.13
C PRO A 348 9.25 7.61 6.60
N LYS A 349 10.27 8.47 6.74
CA LYS A 349 10.22 9.89 6.38
C LYS A 349 10.88 10.16 5.03
N ILE A 350 10.45 11.23 4.37
CA ILE A 350 10.99 11.68 3.08
C ILE A 350 11.61 13.08 3.20
N GLY A 351 12.88 13.17 2.85
CA GLY A 351 13.58 14.45 2.72
C GLY A 351 13.88 15.17 4.04
N THR A 352 13.77 16.50 4.01
CA THR A 352 14.09 17.42 5.11
C THR A 352 12.84 18.14 5.60
N TYR A 353 12.98 19.04 6.58
CA TYR A 353 11.87 19.85 7.06
C TYR A 353 11.22 20.64 5.92
N ALA A 354 9.89 20.62 5.88
CA ALA A 354 9.02 21.36 4.98
C ALA A 354 7.83 21.94 5.77
N ILE A 355 7.15 22.92 5.19
CA ILE A 355 5.83 23.36 5.68
C ILE A 355 4.84 22.26 5.28
N LEU A 356 4.27 21.58 6.27
CA LEU A 356 3.32 20.49 6.08
C LEU A 356 1.88 21.00 5.97
N ASP A 357 1.56 22.06 6.70
CA ASP A 357 0.28 22.75 6.65
C ASP A 357 0.50 24.23 6.95
N TRP A 358 -0.36 25.09 6.39
CA TRP A 358 -0.42 26.48 6.79
C TRP A 358 -1.84 27.02 6.68
N ARG A 359 -2.19 27.90 7.61
CA ARG A 359 -3.45 28.64 7.58
C ARG A 359 -3.23 30.10 7.95
N GLU A 360 -4.10 30.96 7.45
CA GLU A 360 -4.19 32.37 7.80
C GLU A 360 -5.39 32.54 8.75
N GLU A 361 -5.15 33.19 9.89
CA GLU A 361 -6.16 33.60 10.88
C GLU A 361 -6.29 35.12 10.95
#